data_AF-A0A1A8TK02-F1
#
_entry.id   AF-A0A1A8TK02-F1
#
_cell.length_a   1.000
_cell.length_b   1.000
_cell.length_c   1.000
_cell.angle_alpha   90.00
_cell.angle_beta   90.00
_cell.angle_gamma   90.00
#
_symmetry.space_group_name_H-M   'P 1'
#
loop_
_entity.id
_entity.type
_entity.pdbx_description
1 polymer ?
#
loop_
_entity_poly.entity_id
_entity_poly.type
_entity_poly.pdbx_seq_one_letter_code
_entity_poly.pdbx_strand_id
1 'polypeptide(L)'
;MIAIPLPFVVALLLGILAIMLFIRREENTPSAFVFIALCTLTTTVVGLRWTFDYPLFRFFQPILASCIPVTAWYCFANAHQRHRFRFWHLLPPIFVFLGSLTYPFWQPPLDPLLTLLYVSYGVALIRASYRVTNIPEQVRLSDIEQALKAERVAGAMLLMSACIDGALAIDFSLFAGVHAIHILAIGHAILLPMLAIAVIRISLSIAPSMTETANQNKEETTVEEQQKNKTHQQTDDEAKTIIDQIDTLLTKTEVFLDPDLSLDRLARKARIPARQISSAINQMYGRNVSQVVNEYRIERAKQLLITTDKPITQIYLDSGFQTKSNFNREFARVTAQTPSAFRRSNRQ
;
A
#
# COMPACT_ATOMS: atom_id res chain seq x y z
N MET A 1 35.81 23.82 6.66
CA MET A 1 35.27 22.44 6.66
C MET A 1 34.21 22.38 5.58
N ILE A 2 34.24 21.39 4.68
CA ILE A 2 33.20 21.23 3.65
C ILE A 2 31.92 20.78 4.37
N ALA A 3 31.08 21.74 4.77
CA ALA A 3 29.79 21.44 5.38
C ALA A 3 28.80 21.14 4.26
N ILE A 4 28.40 19.87 4.12
CA ILE A 4 27.38 19.47 3.16
C ILE A 4 26.03 20.00 3.68
N PRO A 5 25.30 20.82 2.90
CA PRO A 5 23.99 21.30 3.32
C PRO A 5 23.03 20.13 3.59
N LEU A 6 22.33 20.19 4.73
CA LEU A 6 21.40 19.16 5.20
C LEU A 6 20.39 18.69 4.13
N PRO A 7 19.85 19.54 3.23
CA PRO A 7 18.97 19.10 2.16
C PRO A 7 19.58 18.03 1.23
N PHE A 8 20.89 18.05 0.97
CA PHE A 8 21.51 17.04 0.11
C PHE A 8 21.57 15.67 0.77
N VAL A 9 21.79 15.62 2.09
CA VAL A 9 21.75 14.36 2.85
C VAL A 9 20.35 13.76 2.80
N VAL A 10 19.32 14.60 2.97
CA VAL A 10 17.92 14.18 2.87
C VAL A 10 17.56 13.71 1.47
N ALA A 11 17.96 14.45 0.44
CA ALA A 11 17.74 14.09 -0.95
C ALA A 11 18.43 12.75 -1.30
N LEU A 12 19.64 12.51 -0.79
CA LEU A 12 20.34 11.23 -0.97
C LEU A 12 19.55 10.07 -0.34
N LEU A 13 19.09 10.22 0.91
CA LEU A 13 18.29 9.20 1.60
C LEU A 13 16.98 8.90 0.84
N LEU A 14 16.29 9.94 0.37
CA LEU A 14 15.08 9.79 -0.45
C LEU A 14 15.38 9.18 -1.83
N GLY A 15 16.53 9.49 -2.42
CA GLY A 15 16.98 8.91 -3.69
C GLY A 15 17.27 7.42 -3.57
N ILE A 16 18.01 7.01 -2.53
CA ILE A 16 18.24 5.59 -2.23
C ILE A 16 16.91 4.88 -2.06
N LEU A 17 15.98 5.48 -1.33
CA LEU A 17 14.65 4.91 -1.14
C LEU A 17 13.87 4.77 -2.45
N ALA A 18 13.88 5.80 -3.31
CA ALA A 18 13.22 5.75 -4.62
C ALA A 18 13.79 4.61 -5.48
N ILE A 19 15.11 4.43 -5.46
CA ILE A 19 15.80 3.34 -6.17
C ILE A 19 15.40 1.98 -5.58
N MET A 20 15.37 1.83 -4.26
CA MET A 20 14.93 0.58 -3.63
C MET A 20 13.49 0.21 -4.01
N LEU A 21 12.57 1.18 -4.05
CA LEU A 21 11.20 0.96 -4.50
C LEU A 21 11.12 0.65 -6.00
N PHE A 22 11.98 1.25 -6.81
CA PHE A 22 12.05 1.00 -8.25
C PHE A 22 12.57 -0.42 -8.56
N ILE A 23 13.58 -0.89 -7.82
CA ILE A 23 14.14 -2.24 -8.00
C ILE A 23 13.15 -3.32 -7.52
N ARG A 24 12.37 -3.04 -6.47
CA ARG A 24 11.37 -3.97 -5.90
C ARG A 24 10.00 -3.91 -6.61
N ARG A 25 9.92 -3.32 -7.79
CA ARG A 25 8.64 -2.95 -8.43
C ARG A 25 7.94 -4.18 -9.04
N GLU A 26 7.22 -4.93 -8.21
CA GLU A 26 6.03 -5.65 -8.68
C GLU A 26 4.95 -4.61 -9.07
N GLU A 27 4.11 -4.97 -10.05
CA GLU A 27 3.34 -4.10 -10.97
C GLU A 27 2.43 -3.00 -10.38
N ASN A 28 2.35 -2.81 -9.05
CA ASN A 28 1.31 -2.03 -8.38
C ASN A 28 1.75 -0.76 -7.61
N THR A 29 2.98 -0.25 -7.74
CA THR A 29 3.44 0.94 -6.98
C THR A 29 3.95 2.15 -7.78
N PRO A 30 3.43 2.48 -8.99
CA PRO A 30 3.94 3.61 -9.76
C PRO A 30 3.79 4.97 -9.04
N SER A 31 2.74 5.15 -8.25
CA SER A 31 2.44 6.43 -7.57
C SER A 31 3.39 6.78 -6.44
N ALA A 32 3.79 5.79 -5.62
CA ALA A 32 4.71 5.99 -4.49
C ALA A 32 6.12 6.38 -4.96
N PHE A 33 6.59 5.73 -6.04
CA PHE A 33 7.85 6.10 -6.68
C PHE A 33 7.83 7.55 -7.17
N VAL A 34 6.77 7.96 -7.87
CA VAL A 34 6.64 9.35 -8.37
C VAL A 34 6.62 10.36 -7.23
N PHE A 35 5.91 10.06 -6.13
CA PHE A 35 5.87 10.94 -4.96
C PHE A 35 7.25 11.12 -4.32
N ILE A 36 7.99 10.02 -4.11
CA ILE A 36 9.33 10.08 -3.49
C ILE A 36 10.33 10.74 -4.44
N ALA A 37 10.29 10.44 -5.74
CA ALA A 37 11.13 11.09 -6.74
C ALA A 37 10.90 12.61 -6.77
N LEU A 38 9.63 13.06 -6.69
CA LEU A 38 9.31 14.47 -6.58
C LEU A 38 9.88 15.09 -5.29
N CYS A 39 9.75 14.41 -4.14
CA CYS A 39 10.31 14.86 -2.87
C CYS A 39 11.85 14.97 -2.92
N THR A 40 12.53 14.00 -3.55
CA THR A 40 13.97 14.04 -3.79
C THR A 40 14.35 15.25 -4.64
N LEU A 41 13.62 15.48 -5.73
CA LEU A 41 13.87 16.60 -6.65
C LEU A 41 13.67 17.94 -5.95
N THR A 42 12.57 18.14 -5.22
CA THR A 42 12.34 19.37 -4.45
C THR A 42 13.42 19.61 -3.42
N THR A 43 13.81 18.57 -2.67
CA THR A 43 14.83 18.70 -1.62
C THR A 43 16.21 19.03 -2.22
N THR A 44 16.52 18.47 -3.39
CA THR A 44 17.73 18.79 -4.15
C THR A 44 17.72 20.26 -4.61
N VAL A 45 16.59 20.74 -5.15
CA VAL A 45 16.45 22.14 -5.59
C VAL A 45 16.58 23.10 -4.40
N VAL A 46 16.03 22.75 -3.23
CA VAL A 46 16.23 23.51 -1.99
C VAL A 46 17.71 23.56 -1.64
N GLY A 47 18.41 22.41 -1.61
CA GLY A 47 19.85 22.36 -1.35
C GLY A 47 20.67 23.20 -2.34
N LEU A 48 20.34 23.12 -3.63
CA LEU A 48 20.97 23.91 -4.69
C LEU A 48 20.74 25.41 -4.49
N ARG A 49 19.53 25.84 -4.12
CA ARG A 49 19.24 27.26 -3.83
C ARG A 49 20.09 27.80 -2.68
N TRP A 50 20.24 27.03 -1.60
CA TRP A 50 21.03 27.46 -0.44
C TRP A 50 22.54 27.45 -0.69
N THR A 51 23.00 26.68 -1.69
CA THR A 51 24.43 26.57 -2.02
C THR A 51 24.83 27.54 -3.14
N PHE A 52 23.94 27.68 -4.12
CA PHE A 52 24.13 28.45 -5.33
C PHE A 52 22.98 29.45 -5.44
N ASP A 53 23.28 30.74 -5.32
CA ASP A 53 22.27 31.80 -5.36
C ASP A 53 21.79 32.13 -6.80
N TYR A 54 21.49 31.10 -7.60
CA TYR A 54 20.97 31.27 -8.95
C TYR A 54 19.45 31.54 -8.93
N PRO A 55 18.94 32.53 -9.69
CA PRO A 55 17.51 32.85 -9.77
C PRO A 55 16.63 31.68 -10.22
N LEU A 56 17.20 30.77 -11.02
CA LEU A 56 16.52 29.58 -11.55
C LEU A 56 15.92 28.70 -10.43
N PHE A 57 16.67 28.48 -9.34
CA PHE A 57 16.20 27.64 -8.23
C PHE A 57 15.09 28.33 -7.42
N ARG A 58 15.13 29.66 -7.31
CA ARG A 58 14.05 30.44 -6.68
C ARG A 58 12.74 30.35 -7.49
N PHE A 59 12.85 30.28 -8.81
CA PHE A 59 11.69 30.10 -9.70
C PHE A 59 11.07 28.70 -9.58
N PHE A 60 11.89 27.64 -9.63
CA PHE A 60 11.38 26.26 -9.64
C PHE A 60 10.90 25.74 -8.28
N GLN A 61 11.50 26.21 -7.18
CA GLN A 61 11.17 25.68 -5.85
C GLN A 61 9.67 25.74 -5.50
N PRO A 62 8.96 26.88 -5.59
CA PRO A 62 7.54 26.93 -5.23
C PRO A 62 6.68 26.07 -6.16
N ILE A 63 7.04 25.98 -7.45
CA ILE A 63 6.34 25.15 -8.44
C ILE A 63 6.40 23.68 -8.02
N LEU A 64 7.62 23.18 -7.77
CA LEU A 64 7.81 21.79 -7.39
C LEU A 64 7.19 21.49 -6.00
N ALA A 65 7.27 22.42 -5.04
CA ALA A 65 6.62 22.29 -3.74
C ALA A 65 5.10 22.16 -3.86
N SER A 66 4.47 22.94 -4.74
CA SER A 66 3.01 22.88 -4.97
C SER A 66 2.53 21.52 -5.51
N CYS A 67 3.41 20.75 -6.16
CA CYS A 67 3.11 19.43 -6.68
C CYS A 67 3.11 18.34 -5.58
N ILE A 68 3.76 18.56 -4.43
CA ILE A 68 3.87 17.56 -3.36
C ILE A 68 2.50 17.20 -2.76
N PRO A 69 1.65 18.14 -2.31
CA PRO A 69 0.37 17.78 -1.71
C PRO A 69 -0.58 17.09 -2.71
N VAL A 70 -0.51 17.50 -3.99
CA VAL A 70 -1.30 16.91 -5.08
C VAL A 70 -0.89 15.46 -5.33
N THR A 71 0.42 15.21 -5.45
CA THR A 71 0.93 13.85 -5.65
C THR A 71 0.74 12.97 -4.41
N ALA A 72 0.86 13.52 -3.19
CA ALA A 72 0.54 12.83 -1.95
C ALA A 72 -0.92 12.36 -1.94
N TRP A 73 -1.86 13.22 -2.34
CA TRP A 73 -3.27 12.84 -2.46
C TRP A 73 -3.47 11.65 -3.39
N TYR A 74 -2.92 11.71 -4.60
CA TYR A 74 -3.04 10.61 -5.56
C TYR A 74 -2.27 9.35 -5.15
N CYS A 75 -1.20 9.49 -4.37
CA CYS A 75 -0.45 8.35 -3.87
C CYS A 75 -1.22 7.63 -2.75
N PHE A 76 -1.74 8.39 -1.78
CA PHE A 76 -2.26 7.83 -0.54
C PHE A 76 -3.79 7.69 -0.50
N ALA A 77 -4.54 8.64 -1.05
CA ALA A 77 -6.01 8.52 -1.12
C ALA A 77 -6.43 7.44 -2.13
N ASN A 78 -5.62 7.23 -3.18
CA ASN A 78 -5.90 6.25 -4.23
C ASN A 78 -5.56 4.81 -3.82
N ALA A 79 -4.95 4.61 -2.65
CA ALA A 79 -4.63 3.29 -2.11
C ALA A 79 -5.89 2.45 -1.78
N HIS A 80 -7.05 3.10 -1.58
CA HIS A 80 -8.31 2.43 -1.25
C HIS A 80 -9.50 2.78 -2.13
N GLN A 81 -9.43 3.86 -2.90
CA GLN A 81 -10.50 4.26 -3.80
C GLN A 81 -9.86 4.59 -5.14
N ARG A 82 -10.27 3.96 -6.25
CA ARG A 82 -9.84 4.41 -7.59
C ARG A 82 -10.47 5.79 -7.86
N HIS A 83 -9.84 6.85 -7.36
CA HIS A 83 -10.15 8.21 -7.75
C HIS A 83 -9.64 8.42 -9.17
N ARG A 84 -10.56 8.68 -10.10
CA ARG A 84 -10.21 9.23 -11.42
C ARG A 84 -9.50 10.55 -11.21
N PHE A 85 -8.38 10.72 -11.93
CA PHE A 85 -7.65 11.97 -11.96
C PHE A 85 -8.59 13.13 -12.31
N ARG A 86 -8.71 14.11 -11.41
CA ARG A 86 -9.55 15.29 -11.60
C ARG A 86 -8.65 16.48 -11.88
N PHE A 87 -8.83 17.09 -13.06
CA PHE A 87 -8.02 18.23 -13.53
C PHE A 87 -8.01 19.43 -12.56
N TRP A 88 -9.00 19.56 -11.69
CA TRP A 88 -9.06 20.58 -10.64
C TRP A 88 -7.85 20.57 -9.71
N HIS A 89 -7.20 19.42 -9.51
CA HIS A 89 -6.00 19.32 -8.66
C HIS A 89 -4.73 19.86 -9.34
N LEU A 90 -4.74 20.16 -10.65
CA LEU A 90 -3.65 20.90 -11.31
C LEU A 90 -3.77 22.42 -11.16
N LEU A 91 -4.94 22.94 -10.80
CA LEU A 91 -5.14 24.39 -10.71
C LEU A 91 -4.16 25.04 -9.71
N PRO A 92 -3.91 24.49 -8.51
CA PRO A 92 -2.97 25.12 -7.58
C PRO A 92 -1.52 25.16 -8.12
N PRO A 93 -0.93 24.07 -8.66
CA PRO A 93 0.39 24.15 -9.29
C PRO A 93 0.46 25.11 -10.49
N ILE A 94 -0.58 25.18 -11.31
CA ILE A 94 -0.65 26.14 -12.43
C ILE A 94 -0.68 27.57 -11.91
N PHE A 95 -1.47 27.83 -10.86
CA PHE A 95 -1.54 29.16 -10.26
C PHE A 95 -0.20 29.58 -9.63
N VAL A 96 0.48 28.66 -8.94
CA VAL A 96 1.83 28.90 -8.41
C VAL A 96 2.83 29.14 -9.53
N PHE A 97 2.76 28.38 -10.63
CA PHE A 97 3.60 28.60 -11.81
C PHE A 97 3.41 30.00 -12.41
N LEU A 98 2.15 30.42 -12.62
CA LEU A 98 1.84 31.75 -13.13
C LEU A 98 2.32 32.83 -12.16
N GLY A 99 2.11 32.64 -10.86
CA GLY A 99 2.59 33.55 -9.82
C GLY A 99 4.12 33.69 -9.80
N SER A 100 4.85 32.59 -9.95
CA SER A 100 6.31 32.58 -10.07
C SER A 100 6.79 33.29 -11.34
N LEU A 101 6.06 33.16 -12.45
CA LEU A 101 6.39 33.83 -13.71
C LEU A 101 6.17 35.35 -13.61
N THR A 102 5.11 35.77 -12.92
CA THR A 102 4.80 37.20 -12.71
C THR A 102 5.59 37.84 -11.59
N TYR A 103 6.35 37.08 -10.80
CA TYR A 103 7.09 37.56 -9.62
C TYR A 103 7.89 38.86 -9.82
N PRO A 104 8.59 39.07 -10.96
CA PRO A 104 9.31 40.33 -11.21
C PRO A 104 8.41 41.56 -11.34
N PHE A 105 7.14 41.39 -11.72
CA PHE A 105 6.19 42.47 -11.99
C PHE A 105 5.17 42.64 -10.87
N TRP A 106 4.79 41.54 -10.23
CA TRP A 106 3.85 41.48 -9.12
C TRP A 106 4.35 40.40 -8.17
N GLN A 107 4.40 40.69 -6.87
CA GLN A 107 4.86 39.75 -5.84
C GLN A 107 3.65 39.06 -5.20
N PRO A 108 3.09 37.98 -5.81
CA PRO A 108 1.96 37.28 -5.21
C PRO A 108 2.40 36.62 -3.89
N PRO A 109 1.48 36.45 -2.93
CA PRO A 109 1.77 35.83 -1.64
C PRO A 109 1.87 34.30 -1.79
N LEU A 110 2.94 33.82 -2.43
CA LEU A 110 3.14 32.40 -2.72
C LEU A 110 3.32 31.55 -1.46
N ASP A 111 3.99 32.08 -0.44
CA ASP A 111 4.25 31.36 0.81
C ASP A 111 2.95 30.97 1.55
N PRO A 112 2.04 31.90 1.90
CA PRO A 112 0.78 31.52 2.56
C PRO A 112 -0.13 30.68 1.64
N LEU A 113 -0.04 30.84 0.32
CA LEU A 113 -0.74 29.97 -0.63
C LEU A 113 -0.24 28.52 -0.53
N LEU A 114 1.08 28.31 -0.53
CA LEU A 114 1.69 26.99 -0.35
C LEU A 114 1.34 26.41 1.02
N THR A 115 1.44 27.20 2.09
CA THR A 115 1.03 26.75 3.44
C THR A 115 -0.43 26.30 3.44
N LEU A 116 -1.35 27.08 2.86
CA LEU A 116 -2.77 26.71 2.76
C LEU A 116 -2.98 25.43 1.95
N LEU A 117 -2.22 25.25 0.86
CA LEU A 117 -2.27 24.05 0.05
C LEU A 117 -1.87 22.82 0.88
N TYR A 118 -0.77 22.88 1.61
CA TYR A 118 -0.32 21.77 2.47
C TYR A 118 -1.31 21.50 3.60
N VAL A 119 -1.87 22.53 4.24
CA VAL A 119 -2.90 22.37 5.28
C VAL A 119 -4.14 21.70 4.71
N SER A 120 -4.68 22.20 3.59
CA SER A 120 -5.92 21.69 2.99
C SER A 120 -5.81 20.22 2.60
N TYR A 121 -4.72 19.82 1.96
CA TYR A 121 -4.47 18.43 1.56
C TYR A 121 -4.11 17.54 2.75
N GLY A 122 -3.36 18.05 3.73
CA GLY A 122 -3.06 17.32 4.97
C GLY A 122 -4.33 16.97 5.75
N VAL A 123 -5.22 17.94 5.95
CA VAL A 123 -6.54 17.72 6.57
C VAL A 123 -7.41 16.80 5.71
N ALA A 124 -7.39 16.97 4.38
CA ALA A 124 -8.16 16.12 3.47
C ALA A 124 -7.75 14.65 3.56
N LEU A 125 -6.44 14.34 3.57
CA LEU A 125 -5.92 12.96 3.72
C LEU A 125 -6.33 12.35 5.06
N ILE A 126 -6.16 13.11 6.15
CA ILE A 126 -6.58 12.63 7.47
C ILE A 126 -8.09 12.34 7.48
N ARG A 127 -8.92 13.25 6.94
CA ARG A 127 -10.38 13.07 6.87
C ARG A 127 -10.78 11.90 5.98
N ALA A 128 -10.10 11.71 4.85
CA ALA A 128 -10.34 10.57 3.95
C ALA A 128 -10.05 9.24 4.65
N SER A 129 -8.99 9.17 5.47
CA SER A 129 -8.68 7.98 6.28
C SER A 129 -9.74 7.59 7.32
N TYR A 130 -10.64 8.51 7.71
CA TYR A 130 -11.74 8.24 8.63
C TYR A 130 -13.08 8.00 7.92
N ARG A 131 -13.16 8.30 6.63
CA ARG A 131 -14.39 8.19 5.81
C ARG A 131 -14.48 6.91 5.00
N VAL A 132 -13.69 5.89 5.32
CA VAL A 132 -13.78 4.58 4.65
C VAL A 132 -15.07 3.88 5.06
N THR A 133 -16.13 4.17 4.32
CA THR A 133 -17.42 3.45 4.40
C THR A 133 -17.50 2.33 3.36
N ASN A 134 -16.67 2.38 2.31
CA ASN A 134 -16.62 1.41 1.22
C ASN A 134 -15.24 0.74 1.19
N ILE A 135 -15.18 -0.51 1.67
CA ILE A 135 -13.99 -1.37 1.58
C ILE A 135 -13.70 -1.63 0.09
N PRO A 136 -12.53 -1.25 -0.46
CA PRO A 136 -12.17 -1.55 -1.84
C PRO A 136 -12.27 -3.04 -2.16
N GLU A 137 -12.84 -3.35 -3.32
CA GLU A 137 -13.14 -4.72 -3.75
C GLU A 137 -11.92 -5.64 -3.89
N GLN A 138 -10.70 -5.08 -3.90
CA GLN A 138 -9.46 -5.75 -4.30
C GLN A 138 -8.33 -5.74 -3.26
N VAL A 139 -8.49 -5.11 -2.08
CA VAL A 139 -7.41 -4.99 -1.07
C VAL A 139 -7.70 -5.91 0.12
N ARG A 140 -6.69 -6.65 0.61
CA ARG A 140 -6.80 -7.52 1.80
C ARG A 140 -7.13 -6.66 3.02
N LEU A 141 -8.07 -7.09 3.87
CA LEU A 141 -8.41 -6.35 5.10
C LEU A 141 -7.18 -6.06 6.00
N SER A 142 -6.17 -6.94 5.99
CA SER A 142 -4.89 -6.74 6.69
C SER A 142 -4.12 -5.51 6.20
N ASP A 143 -4.23 -5.20 4.91
CA ASP A 143 -3.45 -4.18 4.24
C ASP A 143 -4.18 -2.84 4.27
N ILE A 144 -5.51 -2.87 4.43
CA ILE A 144 -6.35 -1.67 4.58
C ILE A 144 -5.96 -0.90 5.85
N GLU A 145 -5.79 -1.57 6.99
CA GLU A 145 -5.41 -0.88 8.21
C GLU A 145 -4.03 -0.20 8.08
N GLN A 146 -3.10 -0.86 7.37
CA GLN A 146 -1.76 -0.33 7.15
C GLN A 146 -1.76 0.86 6.19
N ALA A 147 -2.53 0.77 5.10
CA ALA A 147 -2.65 1.85 4.15
C ALA A 147 -3.42 3.05 4.74
N LEU A 148 -4.42 2.84 5.61
CA LEU A 148 -5.09 3.93 6.35
C LEU A 148 -4.14 4.62 7.33
N LYS A 149 -3.28 3.84 8.00
CA LYS A 149 -2.19 4.41 8.82
C LYS A 149 -1.22 5.21 7.96
N ALA A 150 -0.84 4.72 6.78
CA ALA A 150 0.02 5.45 5.85
C ALA A 150 -0.61 6.78 5.38
N GLU A 151 -1.92 6.78 5.08
CA GLU A 151 -2.66 7.99 4.71
C GLU A 151 -2.66 9.04 5.83
N ARG A 152 -2.89 8.62 7.08
CA ARG A 152 -2.81 9.51 8.26
C ARG A 152 -1.41 10.06 8.47
N VAL A 153 -0.39 9.23 8.34
CA VAL A 153 1.00 9.65 8.48
C VAL A 153 1.37 10.64 7.39
N ALA A 154 1.02 10.39 6.13
CA ALA A 154 1.24 11.32 5.02
C ALA A 154 0.53 12.66 5.25
N GLY A 155 -0.73 12.64 5.69
CA GLY A 155 -1.48 13.85 6.03
C GLY A 155 -0.82 14.63 7.17
N ALA A 156 -0.39 13.96 8.24
CA ALA A 156 0.31 14.58 9.35
C ALA A 156 1.68 15.15 8.94
N MET A 157 2.40 14.52 8.03
CA MET A 157 3.64 15.04 7.46
C MET A 157 3.43 16.35 6.67
N LEU A 158 2.35 16.43 5.86
CA LEU A 158 2.00 17.68 5.16
C LEU A 158 1.68 18.81 6.15
N LEU A 159 0.95 18.51 7.22
CA LEU A 159 0.65 19.49 8.27
C LEU A 159 1.91 19.96 8.99
N MET A 160 2.82 19.04 9.32
CA MET A 160 4.12 19.40 9.92
C MET A 160 4.94 20.29 8.98
N SER A 161 4.98 19.98 7.67
CA SER A 161 5.63 20.84 6.68
C SER A 161 5.00 22.24 6.65
N ALA A 162 3.67 22.35 6.66
CA ALA A 162 2.98 23.63 6.71
C ALA A 162 3.31 24.43 7.98
N CYS A 163 3.46 23.76 9.13
CA CYS A 163 3.87 24.41 10.38
C CYS A 163 5.30 24.95 10.30
N ILE A 164 6.23 24.20 9.67
CA ILE A 164 7.61 24.66 9.45
C ILE A 164 7.62 25.89 8.53
N ASP A 165 6.90 25.83 7.41
CA ASP A 165 6.80 26.95 6.46
C ASP A 165 6.15 28.19 7.11
N GLY A 166 5.11 27.99 7.91
CA GLY A 166 4.46 29.07 8.68
C GLY A 166 5.38 29.69 9.73
N ALA A 167 6.14 28.87 10.46
CA ALA A 167 7.13 29.35 11.42
C ALA A 167 8.26 30.14 10.73
N LEU A 168 8.73 29.68 9.57
CA LEU A 168 9.69 30.41 8.75
C LEU A 168 9.13 31.75 8.28
N ALA A 169 7.90 31.77 7.76
CA ALA A 169 7.25 33.01 7.31
C ALA A 169 7.14 34.04 8.45
N ILE A 170 6.75 33.59 9.64
CA ILE A 170 6.70 34.44 10.84
C ILE A 170 8.10 34.94 11.20
N ASP A 171 9.12 34.08 11.21
CA ASP A 171 10.50 34.45 11.55
C ASP A 171 11.10 35.46 10.56
N PHE A 172 10.86 35.29 9.27
CA PHE A 172 11.26 36.26 8.25
C PHE A 172 10.52 37.61 8.41
N SER A 173 9.25 37.58 8.82
CA SER A 173 8.45 38.81 8.96
C SER A 173 8.76 39.60 10.24
N LEU A 174 8.99 38.93 11.37
CA LEU A 174 9.14 39.57 12.69
C LEU A 174 10.59 39.66 13.16
N PHE A 175 11.44 38.73 12.72
CA PHE A 175 12.81 38.55 13.24
C PHE A 175 13.86 38.51 12.12
N ALA A 176 13.50 38.92 10.90
CA ALA A 176 14.39 38.96 9.73
C ALA A 176 15.12 37.64 9.41
N GLY A 177 14.54 36.50 9.80
CA GLY A 177 15.10 35.17 9.48
C GLY A 177 16.23 34.71 10.39
N VAL A 178 16.47 35.37 11.54
CA VAL A 178 17.57 35.04 12.46
C VAL A 178 17.49 33.59 12.96
N HIS A 179 16.28 33.04 13.14
CA HIS A 179 16.09 31.68 13.66
C HIS A 179 15.81 30.66 12.55
N ALA A 180 15.80 31.06 11.28
CA ALA A 180 15.41 30.21 10.15
C ALA A 180 16.18 28.87 10.11
N ILE A 181 17.48 28.89 10.39
CA ILE A 181 18.32 27.67 10.41
C ILE A 181 17.88 26.73 11.55
N HIS A 182 17.57 27.26 12.73
CA HIS A 182 17.12 26.47 13.87
C HIS A 182 15.73 25.87 13.64
N ILE A 183 14.80 26.67 13.09
CA ILE A 183 13.45 26.21 12.72
C ILE A 183 13.56 25.06 11.70
N LEU A 184 14.40 25.23 10.68
CA LEU A 184 14.61 24.22 9.65
C LEU A 184 15.23 22.94 10.23
N ALA A 185 16.23 23.08 11.10
CA ALA A 185 16.91 21.96 11.73
C ALA A 185 15.98 21.14 12.63
N ILE A 186 15.21 21.80 13.50
CA ILE A 186 14.23 21.15 14.39
C ILE A 186 13.12 20.50 13.55
N GLY A 187 12.61 21.21 12.54
CA GLY A 187 11.59 20.69 11.63
C GLY A 187 12.04 19.41 10.92
N HIS A 188 13.25 19.41 10.35
CA HIS A 188 13.79 18.23 9.65
C HIS A 188 14.16 17.10 10.62
N ALA A 189 14.60 17.40 11.84
CA ALA A 189 14.86 16.39 12.86
C ALA A 189 13.61 15.57 13.21
N ILE A 190 12.42 16.16 13.08
CA ILE A 190 11.13 15.48 13.30
C ILE A 190 10.60 14.85 12.00
N LEU A 191 10.69 15.57 10.88
CA LEU A 191 10.13 15.14 9.60
C LEU A 191 10.82 13.89 9.03
N LEU A 192 12.16 13.77 9.19
CA LEU A 192 12.92 12.66 8.61
C LEU A 192 12.62 11.30 9.27
N PRO A 193 12.60 11.15 10.61
CA PRO A 193 12.17 9.91 11.24
C PRO A 193 10.73 9.55 10.88
N MET A 194 9.83 10.55 10.82
CA MET A 194 8.44 10.34 10.45
C MET A 194 8.31 9.81 9.02
N LEU A 195 9.06 10.38 8.08
CA LEU A 195 9.15 9.92 6.69
C LEU A 195 9.70 8.49 6.62
N ALA A 196 10.78 8.20 7.34
CA ALA A 196 11.38 6.86 7.36
C ALA A 196 10.40 5.80 7.90
N ILE A 197 9.70 6.11 8.99
CA ILE A 197 8.67 5.21 9.55
C ILE A 197 7.54 5.00 8.55
N ALA A 198 7.01 6.09 7.95
CA ALA A 198 5.95 6.01 6.95
C ALA A 198 6.33 5.06 5.81
N VAL A 199 7.53 5.27 5.29
CA VAL A 199 8.12 4.50 4.19
C VAL A 199 8.32 3.03 4.56
N ILE A 200 8.88 2.74 5.73
CA ILE A 200 9.08 1.36 6.20
C ILE A 200 7.73 0.64 6.29
N ARG A 201 6.71 1.32 6.84
CA ARG A 201 5.35 0.76 6.96
C ARG A 201 4.74 0.47 5.60
N ILE A 202 4.90 1.37 4.63
CA ILE A 202 4.43 1.18 3.26
C ILE A 202 5.18 0.03 2.58
N SER A 203 6.51 0.00 2.69
CA SER A 203 7.37 -1.05 2.12
C SER A 203 7.07 -2.44 2.70
N LEU A 204 6.79 -2.53 4.00
CA LEU A 204 6.36 -3.78 4.65
C LEU A 204 4.92 -4.17 4.28
N SER A 205 4.04 -3.21 4.02
CA SER A 205 2.65 -3.47 3.60
C SER A 205 2.52 -3.93 2.14
N ILE A 206 3.51 -3.56 1.32
CA ILE A 206 3.61 -3.94 -0.10
C ILE A 206 4.48 -5.19 -0.26
N ALA A 207 5.16 -5.65 0.80
CA ALA A 207 5.91 -6.89 0.75
C ALA A 207 4.99 -7.98 0.20
N PRO A 208 5.38 -8.68 -0.88
CA PRO A 208 4.53 -9.65 -1.52
C PRO A 208 4.03 -10.58 -0.43
N SER A 209 2.71 -10.74 -0.38
CA SER A 209 2.16 -11.84 0.38
C SER A 209 2.96 -13.09 0.03
N MET A 210 3.22 -13.99 0.97
CA MET A 210 3.97 -15.24 0.69
C MET A 210 3.36 -16.09 -0.45
N THR A 211 2.22 -15.66 -1.01
CA THR A 211 1.56 -16.15 -2.21
C THR A 211 2.23 -15.70 -3.53
N GLU A 212 2.83 -14.51 -3.62
CA GLU A 212 3.49 -13.99 -4.83
C GLU A 212 4.94 -14.44 -4.93
N THR A 213 5.68 -14.48 -3.82
CA THR A 213 6.99 -15.14 -3.77
C THR A 213 6.89 -16.63 -4.11
N ALA A 214 5.76 -17.28 -3.81
CA ALA A 214 5.48 -18.65 -4.23
C ALA A 214 5.14 -18.79 -5.73
N ASN A 215 4.71 -17.72 -6.41
CA ASN A 215 4.42 -17.71 -7.84
C ASN A 215 5.64 -17.32 -8.68
N GLN A 216 6.47 -16.38 -8.22
CA GLN A 216 7.77 -16.08 -8.86
C GLN A 216 8.79 -17.19 -8.65
N ASN A 217 8.85 -17.76 -7.44
CA ASN A 217 9.62 -18.99 -7.24
C ASN A 217 9.03 -20.14 -8.06
N LYS A 218 7.72 -20.17 -8.37
CA LYS A 218 7.16 -21.18 -9.28
C LYS A 218 7.70 -21.02 -10.69
N GLU A 219 7.79 -19.83 -11.27
CA GLU A 219 8.25 -19.69 -12.67
C GLU A 219 9.75 -19.95 -12.83
N GLU A 220 10.60 -19.53 -11.89
CA GLU A 220 12.03 -19.90 -11.90
C GLU A 220 12.26 -21.37 -11.51
N THR A 221 11.47 -21.92 -10.58
CA THR A 221 11.55 -23.35 -10.21
C THR A 221 10.96 -24.26 -11.30
N THR A 222 10.02 -23.79 -12.15
CA THR A 222 9.40 -24.63 -13.20
C THR A 222 10.40 -25.07 -14.28
N VAL A 223 11.47 -24.30 -14.51
CA VAL A 223 12.50 -24.66 -15.50
C VAL A 223 13.58 -25.58 -14.91
N GLU A 224 13.95 -25.43 -13.63
CA GLU A 224 14.91 -26.33 -12.97
C GLU A 224 14.28 -27.62 -12.36
N GLU A 225 13.01 -27.61 -11.91
CA GLU A 225 12.36 -28.81 -11.35
C GLU A 225 11.96 -29.84 -12.40
N GLN A 226 11.80 -29.46 -13.67
CA GLN A 226 11.55 -30.45 -14.74
C GLN A 226 12.74 -31.41 -14.93
N GLN A 227 13.96 -31.02 -14.55
CA GLN A 227 15.14 -31.90 -14.63
C GLN A 227 15.38 -32.74 -13.37
N LYS A 228 14.76 -32.42 -12.23
CA LYS A 228 14.93 -33.16 -10.95
C LYS A 228 13.73 -34.03 -10.57
N ASN A 229 12.83 -34.27 -11.51
CA ASN A 229 11.54 -34.97 -11.32
C ASN A 229 11.63 -36.51 -11.27
N LYS A 230 12.78 -37.07 -10.92
CA LYS A 230 12.93 -38.50 -10.61
C LYS A 230 13.35 -38.61 -9.15
N THR A 231 12.65 -39.47 -8.40
CA THR A 231 12.96 -39.96 -7.04
C THR A 231 12.13 -39.39 -5.87
N HIS A 232 10.79 -39.45 -5.96
CA HIS A 232 9.92 -40.02 -4.91
C HIS A 232 8.48 -40.07 -5.45
N GLN A 233 8.05 -41.21 -5.97
CA GLN A 233 6.63 -41.44 -6.26
C GLN A 233 5.96 -41.82 -4.94
N GLN A 234 5.19 -40.89 -4.38
CA GLN A 234 4.32 -41.16 -3.25
C GLN A 234 3.28 -42.22 -3.67
N THR A 235 3.07 -43.24 -2.85
CA THR A 235 2.08 -44.28 -3.16
C THR A 235 0.66 -43.71 -3.02
N ASP A 236 -0.32 -44.29 -3.73
CA ASP A 236 -1.72 -43.86 -3.62
C ASP A 236 -2.25 -43.97 -2.17
N ASP A 237 -1.79 -44.96 -1.41
CA ASP A 237 -2.15 -45.16 0.00
C ASP A 237 -1.57 -44.08 0.92
N GLU A 238 -0.33 -43.64 0.67
CA GLU A 238 0.28 -42.51 1.39
C GLU A 238 -0.43 -41.20 1.04
N ALA A 239 -0.76 -40.98 -0.23
CA ALA A 239 -1.51 -39.80 -0.66
C ALA A 239 -2.87 -39.72 0.03
N LYS A 240 -3.58 -40.85 0.08
CA LYS A 240 -4.88 -40.94 0.75
C LYS A 240 -4.77 -40.65 2.25
N THR A 241 -3.76 -41.20 2.92
CA THR A 241 -3.51 -40.95 4.35
C THR A 241 -3.25 -39.46 4.62
N ILE A 242 -2.46 -38.79 3.76
CA ILE A 242 -2.22 -37.35 3.86
C ILE A 242 -3.52 -36.56 3.68
N ILE A 243 -4.32 -36.91 2.67
CA ILE A 243 -5.61 -36.25 2.44
C ILE A 243 -6.55 -36.42 3.63
N ASP A 244 -6.66 -37.61 4.22
CA ASP A 244 -7.54 -37.86 5.37
C ASP A 244 -7.12 -37.02 6.59
N GLN A 245 -5.81 -36.82 6.81
CA GLN A 245 -5.31 -35.95 7.88
C GLN A 245 -5.61 -34.48 7.60
N ILE A 246 -5.46 -34.03 6.35
CA ILE A 246 -5.76 -32.66 5.95
C ILE A 246 -7.26 -32.39 6.04
N ASP A 247 -8.09 -33.32 5.58
CA ASP A 247 -9.54 -33.25 5.68
C ASP A 247 -9.98 -33.20 7.14
N THR A 248 -9.38 -34.00 8.02
CA THR A 248 -9.64 -33.95 9.46
C THR A 248 -9.32 -32.57 10.04
N LEU A 249 -8.21 -31.95 9.64
CA LEU A 249 -7.88 -30.59 10.10
C LEU A 249 -8.87 -29.55 9.59
N LEU A 250 -9.27 -29.65 8.33
CA LEU A 250 -10.21 -28.72 7.72
C LEU A 250 -11.61 -28.88 8.31
N THR A 251 -12.09 -30.10 8.52
CA THR A 251 -13.46 -30.35 9.00
C THR A 251 -13.61 -30.28 10.52
N LYS A 252 -12.72 -30.91 11.30
CA LYS A 252 -12.88 -30.98 12.76
C LYS A 252 -12.33 -29.77 13.51
N THR A 253 -11.24 -29.19 13.00
CA THR A 253 -10.60 -28.02 13.65
C THR A 253 -10.87 -26.72 12.91
N GLU A 254 -11.64 -26.78 11.82
CA GLU A 254 -12.06 -25.63 11.02
C GLU A 254 -10.91 -24.68 10.66
N VAL A 255 -9.71 -25.21 10.41
CA VAL A 255 -8.51 -24.38 10.16
C VAL A 255 -8.66 -23.51 8.91
N PHE A 256 -9.59 -23.85 8.01
CA PHE A 256 -9.94 -23.04 6.85
C PHE A 256 -10.52 -21.67 7.23
N LEU A 257 -11.03 -21.49 8.45
CA LEU A 257 -11.51 -20.21 8.96
C LEU A 257 -10.37 -19.23 9.28
N ASP A 258 -9.13 -19.70 9.45
CA ASP A 258 -7.96 -18.82 9.59
C ASP A 258 -7.74 -18.08 8.26
N PRO A 259 -7.93 -16.74 8.20
CA PRO A 259 -7.77 -15.98 6.98
C PRO A 259 -6.34 -16.03 6.44
N ASP A 260 -5.34 -16.26 7.31
CA ASP A 260 -3.93 -16.31 6.98
C ASP A 260 -3.43 -17.75 6.71
N LEU A 261 -4.32 -18.74 6.57
CA LEU A 261 -3.94 -20.13 6.30
C LEU A 261 -3.18 -20.25 4.98
N SER A 262 -1.87 -20.51 5.07
CA SER A 262 -0.99 -20.85 3.96
C SER A 262 -0.65 -22.34 3.93
N LEU A 263 -0.08 -22.82 2.82
CA LEU A 263 0.43 -24.20 2.72
C LEU A 263 1.43 -24.51 3.84
N ASP A 264 2.35 -23.59 4.16
CA ASP A 264 3.31 -23.78 5.26
C ASP A 264 2.67 -23.83 6.63
N ARG A 265 1.58 -23.08 6.85
CA ARG A 265 0.82 -23.16 8.11
C ARG A 265 0.06 -24.49 8.21
N LEU A 266 -0.55 -24.93 7.11
CA LEU A 266 -1.24 -26.21 7.03
C LEU A 266 -0.26 -27.37 7.25
N ALA A 267 0.92 -27.33 6.62
CA ALA A 267 2.01 -28.27 6.80
C ALA A 267 2.46 -28.38 8.26
N ARG A 268 2.69 -27.23 8.92
CA ARG A 268 3.04 -27.20 10.33
C ARG A 268 1.96 -27.78 11.23
N LYS A 269 0.69 -27.47 10.98
CA LYS A 269 -0.46 -28.01 11.74
C LYS A 269 -0.63 -29.52 11.53
N ALA A 270 -0.44 -29.99 10.30
CA ALA A 270 -0.50 -31.41 9.94
C ALA A 270 0.73 -32.19 10.39
N ARG A 271 1.86 -31.51 10.66
CA ARG A 271 3.19 -32.12 10.83
C ARG A 271 3.62 -32.94 9.61
N ILE A 272 3.23 -32.48 8.42
CA ILE A 272 3.56 -33.08 7.12
C ILE A 272 4.31 -32.03 6.29
N PRO A 273 5.40 -32.38 5.58
CA PRO A 273 6.06 -31.47 4.65
C PRO A 273 5.10 -30.88 3.61
N ALA A 274 5.20 -29.56 3.36
CA ALA A 274 4.38 -28.83 2.39
C ALA A 274 4.35 -29.49 1.00
N ARG A 275 5.49 -30.03 0.55
CA ARG A 275 5.63 -30.72 -0.74
C ARG A 275 4.77 -31.98 -0.83
N GLN A 276 4.69 -32.78 0.24
CA GLN A 276 3.87 -33.99 0.28
C GLN A 276 2.38 -33.65 0.26
N ILE A 277 1.97 -32.60 0.98
CA ILE A 277 0.58 -32.11 0.94
C ILE A 277 0.21 -31.64 -0.47
N SER A 278 1.07 -30.84 -1.10
CA SER A 278 0.82 -30.34 -2.45
C SER A 278 0.77 -31.49 -3.47
N SER A 279 1.67 -32.47 -3.36
CA SER A 279 1.70 -33.65 -4.22
C SER A 279 0.43 -34.50 -4.04
N ALA A 280 0.04 -34.79 -2.79
CA ALA A 280 -1.17 -35.55 -2.47
C ALA A 280 -2.43 -34.88 -3.00
N ILE A 281 -2.58 -33.56 -2.80
CA ILE A 281 -3.74 -32.80 -3.28
C ILE A 281 -3.79 -32.77 -4.81
N ASN A 282 -2.64 -32.59 -5.47
CA ASN A 282 -2.61 -32.59 -6.92
C ASN A 282 -2.93 -33.98 -7.50
N GLN A 283 -2.38 -35.04 -6.92
CA GLN A 283 -2.61 -36.43 -7.32
C GLN A 283 -4.08 -36.84 -7.13
N MET A 284 -4.70 -36.49 -6.00
CA MET A 284 -6.06 -36.92 -5.66
C MET A 284 -7.15 -36.04 -6.27
N TYR A 285 -6.94 -34.72 -6.33
CA TYR A 285 -7.98 -33.76 -6.73
C TYR A 285 -7.69 -33.04 -8.05
N GLY A 286 -6.47 -33.13 -8.59
CA GLY A 286 -6.06 -32.36 -9.77
C GLY A 286 -6.04 -30.85 -9.55
N ARG A 287 -5.95 -30.40 -8.29
CA ARG A 287 -6.13 -29.00 -7.87
C ARG A 287 -4.95 -28.53 -7.03
N ASN A 288 -4.89 -27.23 -6.75
CA ASN A 288 -3.95 -26.70 -5.77
C ASN A 288 -4.58 -26.60 -4.37
N VAL A 289 -3.73 -26.52 -3.34
CA VAL A 289 -4.17 -26.50 -1.93
C VAL A 289 -5.09 -25.32 -1.61
N SER A 290 -4.86 -24.15 -2.23
CA SER A 290 -5.71 -22.97 -2.01
C SER A 290 -7.14 -23.19 -2.54
N GLN A 291 -7.29 -23.85 -3.69
CA GLN A 291 -8.60 -24.19 -4.24
C GLN A 291 -9.37 -25.13 -3.32
N VAL A 292 -8.70 -26.16 -2.78
CA VAL A 292 -9.31 -27.10 -1.83
C VAL A 292 -9.78 -26.38 -0.58
N VAL A 293 -8.91 -25.57 0.05
CA VAL A 293 -9.29 -24.77 1.25
C VAL A 293 -10.45 -23.83 0.94
N ASN A 294 -10.44 -23.15 -0.21
CA ASN A 294 -11.50 -22.22 -0.58
C ASN A 294 -12.83 -22.94 -0.79
N GLU A 295 -12.86 -24.20 -1.23
CA GLU A 295 -14.09 -24.98 -1.34
C GLU A 295 -14.74 -25.19 0.05
N TYR A 296 -13.96 -25.53 1.08
CA TYR A 296 -14.48 -25.58 2.47
C TYR A 296 -15.03 -24.22 2.93
N ARG A 297 -14.31 -23.13 2.62
CA ARG A 297 -14.77 -21.77 2.93
C ARG A 297 -16.08 -21.43 2.22
N ILE A 298 -16.25 -21.84 0.96
CA ILE A 298 -17.50 -21.63 0.20
C ILE A 298 -18.64 -22.46 0.78
N GLU A 299 -18.42 -23.71 1.18
CA GLU A 299 -19.45 -24.51 1.84
C GLU A 299 -19.92 -23.88 3.15
N ARG A 300 -18.99 -23.33 3.95
CA ARG A 300 -19.35 -22.54 5.14
C ARG A 300 -20.17 -21.30 4.78
N ALA A 301 -19.78 -20.57 3.73
CA ALA A 301 -20.50 -19.39 3.27
C ALA A 301 -21.92 -19.72 2.80
N LYS A 302 -22.11 -20.83 2.08
CA LYS A 302 -23.43 -21.32 1.64
C LYS A 302 -24.35 -21.57 2.83
N GLN A 303 -23.85 -22.24 3.87
CA GLN A 303 -24.60 -22.46 5.11
C GLN A 303 -25.03 -21.14 5.76
N LEU A 304 -24.11 -20.18 5.90
CA LEU A 304 -24.40 -18.88 6.51
C LEU A 304 -25.39 -18.05 5.68
N LEU A 305 -25.33 -18.15 4.35
CA LEU A 305 -26.26 -17.46 3.44
C LEU A 305 -27.70 -17.95 3.58
N ILE A 306 -27.88 -19.24 3.88
CA ILE A 306 -29.20 -19.84 4.07
C ILE A 306 -29.72 -19.54 5.48
N THR A 307 -28.89 -19.80 6.49
CA THR A 307 -29.27 -19.80 7.90
C THR A 307 -29.30 -18.43 8.58
N THR A 308 -28.69 -17.39 7.99
CA THR A 308 -28.57 -16.07 8.65
C THR A 308 -28.88 -14.89 7.73
N ASP A 309 -29.37 -13.79 8.30
CA ASP A 309 -29.60 -12.52 7.60
C ASP A 309 -28.35 -11.63 7.55
N LYS A 310 -27.17 -12.15 7.94
CA LYS A 310 -25.93 -11.37 7.99
C LYS A 310 -25.63 -10.72 6.64
N PRO A 311 -25.07 -9.49 6.61
CA PRO A 311 -24.57 -8.89 5.38
C PRO A 311 -23.56 -9.84 4.70
N ILE A 312 -23.55 -9.89 3.37
CA ILE A 312 -22.61 -10.75 2.60
C ILE A 312 -21.15 -10.45 2.99
N THR A 313 -20.86 -9.19 3.33
CA THR A 313 -19.55 -8.77 3.86
C THR A 313 -19.16 -9.55 5.11
N GLN A 314 -20.09 -9.69 6.07
CA GLN A 314 -19.82 -10.44 7.29
C GLN A 314 -19.70 -11.94 7.00
N ILE A 315 -20.49 -12.47 6.08
CA ILE A 315 -20.47 -13.90 5.77
C ILE A 315 -19.14 -14.35 5.18
N TYR A 316 -18.57 -13.62 4.23
CA TYR A 316 -17.29 -14.05 3.66
C TYR A 316 -16.16 -13.96 4.70
N LEU A 317 -16.21 -12.97 5.60
CA LEU A 317 -15.27 -12.83 6.71
C LEU A 317 -15.40 -14.01 7.68
N ASP A 318 -16.62 -14.33 8.11
CA ASP A 318 -16.94 -15.46 8.98
C ASP A 318 -16.63 -16.82 8.32
N SER A 319 -16.39 -16.84 7.01
CA SER A 319 -16.00 -18.02 6.25
C SER A 319 -14.50 -18.10 5.96
N GLY A 320 -13.68 -17.18 6.50
CA GLY A 320 -12.22 -17.19 6.37
C GLY A 320 -11.68 -16.49 5.11
N PHE A 321 -12.49 -15.78 4.34
CA PHE A 321 -12.00 -14.98 3.21
C PHE A 321 -11.51 -13.59 3.65
N GLN A 322 -10.36 -13.18 3.14
CA GLN A 322 -9.81 -11.84 3.38
C GLN A 322 -10.34 -10.75 2.44
N THR A 323 -10.86 -11.12 1.26
CA THR A 323 -11.32 -10.17 0.25
C THR A 323 -12.61 -10.62 -0.41
N LYS A 324 -13.48 -9.65 -0.71
CA LYS A 324 -14.74 -9.87 -1.44
C LYS A 324 -14.49 -10.37 -2.87
N SER A 325 -13.46 -9.89 -3.56
CA SER A 325 -13.13 -10.34 -4.93
C SER A 325 -12.77 -11.82 -4.97
N ASN A 326 -11.88 -12.28 -4.07
CA ASN A 326 -11.54 -13.70 -3.98
C ASN A 326 -12.79 -14.52 -3.62
N PHE A 327 -13.56 -14.08 -2.62
CA PHE A 327 -14.80 -14.73 -2.26
C PHE A 327 -15.76 -14.86 -3.44
N ASN A 328 -16.07 -13.77 -4.15
CA ASN A 328 -17.01 -13.80 -5.28
C ASN A 328 -16.53 -14.70 -6.42
N ARG A 329 -15.22 -14.66 -6.74
CA ARG A 329 -14.63 -15.52 -7.78
C ARG A 329 -14.74 -16.99 -7.41
N GLU A 330 -14.34 -17.36 -6.20
CA GLU A 330 -14.42 -18.76 -5.74
C GLU A 330 -15.87 -19.20 -5.56
N PHE A 331 -16.76 -18.33 -5.08
CA PHE A 331 -18.17 -18.64 -4.94
C PHE A 331 -18.81 -18.91 -6.30
N ALA A 332 -18.53 -18.08 -7.31
CA ALA A 332 -18.99 -18.30 -8.68
C ALA A 332 -18.36 -19.54 -9.31
N ARG A 333 -17.07 -19.81 -9.06
CA ARG A 333 -16.40 -21.04 -9.52
C ARG A 333 -17.09 -22.31 -9.00
N VAL A 334 -17.45 -22.31 -7.71
CA VAL A 334 -18.01 -23.51 -7.04
C VAL A 334 -19.52 -23.64 -7.26
N THR A 335 -20.26 -22.53 -7.31
CA THR A 335 -21.74 -22.55 -7.33
C THR A 335 -22.37 -22.13 -8.65
N ALA A 336 -21.56 -21.65 -9.62
CA ALA A 336 -22.01 -21.01 -10.85
C ALA A 336 -22.96 -19.79 -10.65
N GLN A 337 -23.04 -19.25 -9.44
CA GLN A 337 -23.93 -18.15 -9.07
C GLN A 337 -23.20 -17.09 -8.24
N THR A 338 -23.80 -15.91 -8.12
CA THR A 338 -23.33 -14.90 -7.15
C THR A 338 -23.87 -15.20 -5.75
N PRO A 339 -23.19 -14.81 -4.66
CA PRO A 339 -23.69 -15.00 -3.30
C PRO A 339 -25.10 -14.44 -3.06
N SER A 340 -25.39 -13.28 -3.67
CA SER A 340 -26.71 -12.64 -3.60
C SER A 340 -27.79 -13.45 -4.32
N ALA A 341 -27.47 -13.99 -5.50
CA ALA A 341 -28.38 -14.84 -6.26
C ALA A 341 -28.65 -16.16 -5.51
N PHE A 342 -27.59 -16.79 -4.99
CA PHE A 342 -27.67 -18.02 -4.20
C PHE A 342 -28.54 -17.85 -2.95
N ARG A 343 -28.41 -16.71 -2.23
CA ARG A 343 -29.28 -16.42 -1.09
C ARG A 343 -30.75 -16.33 -1.49
N ARG A 344 -31.04 -15.68 -2.62
CA ARG A 344 -32.41 -15.47 -3.10
C ARG A 344 -33.07 -16.77 -3.54
N SER A 345 -32.31 -17.68 -4.17
CA SER A 345 -32.84 -18.95 -4.68
C SER A 345 -33.10 -19.99 -3.58
N ASN A 346 -32.37 -19.93 -2.47
CA ASN A 346 -32.42 -20.96 -1.41
C ASN A 346 -33.23 -20.54 -0.17
N ARG A 347 -33.88 -19.36 -0.18
CA ARG A 347 -34.72 -18.84 0.90
C ARG A 347 -36.19 -18.71 0.50
N GLN A 348 -36.64 -19.54 -0.43
CA GLN A 348 -38.07 -19.65 -0.75
C GLN A 348 -38.80 -20.43 0.32
#